data_AF-A0A6I9XAN4-F1
#
_entry.id   AF-A0A6I9XAN4-F1
#
_cell.length_a   1.000
_cell.length_b   1.000
_cell.length_c   1.000
_cell.angle_alpha   90.00
_cell.angle_beta   90.00
_cell.angle_gamma   90.00
#
_symmetry.space_group_name_H-M   'P 1'
#
loop_
_entity.id
_entity.type
_entity.pdbx_description
1 polymer ?
#
loop_
_entity_poly.entity_id
_entity_poly.type
_entity_poly.pdbx_seq_one_letter_code
_entity_poly.pdbx_strand_id
1 'polypeptide(L)'
;MVADPPFGGLVEALASSFRKLMAMWSSAGGAGISTRQELPFLWIFPYFFEPRILEFFPSFTMLDYQVDYDNHPLYKHGKRGRKQSPVHIFTNLSPGSIVLPAEEGYRFCPVCQRYVSAENQHCDLCNSCTSKDGRRWTHCNLC
;
A
#
# COMPACT_ATOMS: atom_id res chain seq x y z
N MET A 1 1.58 -6.04 -12.52
CA MET A 1 2.74 -6.68 -11.86
C MET A 1 2.47 -6.76 -10.36
N VAL A 2 2.80 -7.88 -9.74
CA VAL A 2 2.74 -8.06 -8.28
C VAL A 2 4.16 -8.36 -7.80
N ALA A 3 4.63 -7.66 -6.77
CA ALA A 3 5.98 -7.84 -6.23
C ALA A 3 5.96 -7.87 -4.70
N ASP A 4 6.64 -8.87 -4.13
CA ASP A 4 6.92 -8.99 -2.70
C ASP A 4 8.43 -9.19 -2.48
N PRO A 5 9.25 -8.13 -2.65
CA PRO A 5 10.69 -8.24 -2.60
C PRO A 5 11.22 -8.27 -1.16
N PRO A 6 12.47 -8.74 -0.93
CA PRO A 6 13.08 -8.76 0.39
C PRO A 6 13.12 -7.37 1.05
N PHE A 7 12.56 -7.26 2.25
CA PHE A 7 12.43 -5.97 2.96
C PHE A 7 13.76 -5.35 3.41
N GLY A 8 14.78 -6.18 3.63
CA GLY A 8 16.13 -5.73 4.02
C GLY A 8 16.98 -5.19 2.85
N GLY A 9 16.45 -5.19 1.63
CA GLY A 9 17.14 -4.68 0.45
C GLY A 9 17.11 -3.15 0.34
N LEU A 10 17.92 -2.60 -0.57
CA LEU A 10 17.91 -1.18 -0.91
C LEU A 10 16.67 -0.85 -1.77
N VAL A 11 15.74 -0.07 -1.21
CA VAL A 11 14.50 0.36 -1.89
C VAL A 11 14.77 1.02 -3.25
N GLU A 12 15.85 1.79 -3.36
CA GLU A 12 16.25 2.43 -4.61
C GLU A 12 16.62 1.44 -5.71
N ALA A 13 17.33 0.35 -5.38
CA ALA A 13 17.68 -0.68 -6.34
C ALA A 13 16.45 -1.44 -6.84
N LEU A 14 15.49 -1.70 -5.94
CA LEU A 14 14.17 -2.25 -6.29
C LEU A 14 13.43 -1.30 -7.23
N ALA A 15 13.34 -0.02 -6.87
CA ALA A 15 12.67 1.01 -7.69
C ALA A 15 13.29 1.14 -9.09
N SER A 16 14.62 1.13 -9.20
CA SER A 16 15.33 1.15 -10.48
C SER A 16 14.97 -0.06 -11.35
N SER A 17 14.92 -1.25 -10.74
CA SER A 17 14.53 -2.49 -11.43
C SER A 17 13.08 -2.44 -11.90
N PHE A 18 12.16 -1.95 -11.07
CA PHE A 18 10.75 -1.79 -11.43
C PHE A 18 10.55 -0.78 -12.56
N ARG A 19 11.26 0.34 -12.56
CA ARG A 19 11.20 1.32 -13.67
C ARG A 19 11.61 0.70 -15.01
N LYS A 20 12.63 -0.17 -15.02
CA LYS A 20 13.04 -0.89 -16.23
C LYS A 20 11.91 -1.81 -16.72
N LEU A 21 11.27 -2.56 -15.83
CA LEU A 21 10.13 -3.43 -16.17
C LEU A 21 8.94 -2.64 -16.71
N MET A 22 8.61 -1.50 -16.08
CA MET A 22 7.56 -0.59 -16.56
C MET A 22 7.89 -0.04 -17.95
N ALA A 23 9.14 0.39 -18.19
CA ALA A 23 9.58 0.91 -19.48
C ALA A 23 9.53 -0.14 -20.60
N MET A 24 9.91 -1.39 -20.29
CA MET A 24 9.79 -2.52 -21.21
C MET A 24 8.31 -2.78 -21.57
N TRP A 25 7.42 -2.74 -20.58
CA TRP A 25 5.99 -2.90 -20.81
C TRP A 25 5.42 -1.78 -21.70
N SER A 26 5.78 -0.53 -21.43
CA SER A 26 5.37 0.61 -22.26
C SER A 26 5.87 0.51 -23.70
N SER A 27 7.08 -0.02 -23.90
CA SER A 27 7.69 -0.18 -25.24
C SER A 27 7.11 -1.36 -26.02
N ALA A 28 6.61 -2.39 -25.33
CA ALA A 28 5.98 -3.57 -25.93
C ALA A 28 4.51 -3.33 -26.32
N GLY A 29 3.89 -2.28 -25.79
CA GLY A 29 2.54 -1.87 -26.17
C GLY A 29 2.52 -1.31 -27.60
N GLY A 30 2.10 -2.13 -28.57
CA GLY A 30 1.83 -1.67 -29.93
C GLY A 30 0.74 -0.58 -29.98
N ALA A 31 0.57 0.05 -31.15
CA ALA A 31 -0.27 1.22 -31.45
C ALA A 31 -1.77 1.17 -31.01
N GLY A 32 -2.24 0.09 -30.38
CA GLY A 32 -3.59 -0.07 -29.84
C GLY A 32 -3.71 0.07 -28.32
N ILE A 33 -2.60 0.11 -27.56
CA ILE A 33 -2.64 0.49 -26.14
C ILE A 33 -2.53 2.01 -26.09
N SER A 34 -3.59 2.66 -25.64
CA SER A 34 -3.63 4.11 -25.45
C SER A 34 -2.39 4.53 -24.65
N THR A 35 -1.68 5.54 -25.14
CA THR A 35 -0.39 6.08 -24.65
C THR A 35 -0.40 6.59 -23.21
N ARG A 36 -1.47 6.33 -22.45
CA ARG A 36 -1.76 6.85 -21.10
C ARG A 36 -1.87 5.79 -20.02
N GLN A 37 -1.93 4.50 -20.35
CA GLN A 37 -2.10 3.49 -19.31
C GLN A 37 -0.75 3.12 -18.74
N GLU A 38 -0.50 3.39 -17.46
CA GLU A 38 0.68 2.87 -16.75
C GLU A 38 0.50 1.37 -16.47
N LEU A 39 1.60 0.63 -16.31
CA LEU A 39 1.56 -0.76 -15.86
C LEU A 39 0.87 -0.83 -14.48
N PRO A 40 -0.28 -1.54 -14.34
CA PRO A 40 -0.89 -1.75 -13.03
C PRO A 40 0.07 -2.50 -12.10
N PHE A 41 0.28 -1.98 -10.89
CA PHE A 41 1.30 -2.49 -9.98
C PHE A 41 0.75 -2.70 -8.57
N LEU A 42 1.02 -3.86 -7.96
CA LEU A 42 0.86 -4.12 -6.52
C LEU A 42 2.24 -4.43 -5.91
N TRP A 43 2.77 -3.52 -5.10
CA TRP A 43 4.04 -3.68 -4.38
C TRP A 43 3.75 -3.95 -2.91
N ILE A 44 3.96 -5.19 -2.48
CA ILE A 44 3.81 -5.62 -1.10
C ILE A 44 5.08 -5.23 -0.33
N PHE A 45 4.97 -4.32 0.63
CA PHE A 45 6.12 -3.79 1.36
C PHE A 45 5.72 -3.17 2.72
N PRO A 46 6.65 -2.99 3.68
CA PRO A 46 6.30 -2.44 4.98
C PRO A 46 5.89 -0.96 4.92
N TYR A 47 4.84 -0.57 5.66
CA TYR A 47 4.27 0.79 5.59
C TYR A 47 5.26 1.91 5.92
N PHE A 48 6.27 1.63 6.75
CA PHE A 48 7.26 2.63 7.17
C PHE A 48 8.22 3.03 6.04
N PHE A 49 8.19 2.34 4.90
CA PHE A 49 8.89 2.74 3.69
C PHE A 49 8.06 3.64 2.76
N GLU A 50 6.80 3.93 3.09
CA GLU A 50 5.91 4.75 2.25
C GLU A 50 6.58 6.05 1.75
N PRO A 51 7.23 6.89 2.59
CA PRO A 51 7.85 8.12 2.09
C PRO A 51 8.87 7.87 0.97
N ARG A 52 9.71 6.84 1.13
CA ARG A 52 10.72 6.47 0.12
C ARG A 52 10.09 5.89 -1.14
N ILE A 53 9.03 5.09 -1.01
CA ILE A 53 8.31 4.55 -2.17
C ILE A 53 7.72 5.68 -3.00
N LEU A 54 7.08 6.66 -2.35
CA LEU A 54 6.46 7.80 -3.02
C LEU A 54 7.47 8.76 -3.65
N GLU A 55 8.70 8.86 -3.13
CA GLU A 55 9.81 9.56 -3.81
C GLU A 55 10.10 8.95 -5.19
N PHE A 56 10.03 7.61 -5.33
CA PHE A 56 10.28 6.95 -6.60
C PHE A 56 9.04 6.81 -7.49
N PHE A 57 7.87 6.64 -6.88
CA PHE A 57 6.59 6.41 -7.54
C PHE A 57 5.48 7.28 -6.92
N PRO A 58 5.39 8.58 -7.27
CA PRO A 58 4.44 9.51 -6.66
C PRO A 58 2.96 9.17 -6.93
N SER A 59 2.66 8.38 -7.97
CA SER A 59 1.31 7.93 -8.29
C SER A 59 0.83 6.78 -7.40
N PHE A 60 1.71 6.21 -6.57
CA PHE A 60 1.34 5.08 -5.73
C PHE A 60 0.57 5.55 -4.49
N THR A 61 -0.32 4.68 -4.01
CA THR A 61 -1.02 4.84 -2.74
C THR A 61 -0.90 3.56 -1.93
N MET A 62 -0.91 3.68 -0.60
CA MET A 62 -0.89 2.54 0.31
C MET A 62 -2.33 2.13 0.68
N LEU A 63 -2.67 0.87 0.42
CA LEU A 63 -3.93 0.28 0.87
C LEU A 63 -3.86 -0.06 2.37
N ASP A 64 -5.01 -0.03 3.03
CA ASP A 64 -5.11 -0.36 4.47
C ASP A 64 -4.99 -1.86 4.74
N TYR A 65 -5.03 -2.70 3.70
CA TYR A 65 -4.96 -4.15 3.83
C TYR A 65 -3.62 -4.58 4.44
N GLN A 66 -3.70 -5.30 5.55
CA GLN A 66 -2.56 -5.85 6.26
C GLN A 66 -2.25 -7.24 5.72
N VAL A 67 -1.10 -7.38 5.07
CA VAL A 67 -0.65 -8.65 4.49
C VAL A 67 -0.01 -9.47 5.60
N ASP A 68 -0.67 -10.57 5.98
CA ASP A 68 -0.15 -11.55 6.95
C ASP A 68 0.63 -12.68 6.25
N TYR A 69 1.69 -13.16 6.93
CA TYR A 69 2.53 -14.25 6.44
C TYR A 69 2.54 -15.42 7.42
N ASP A 70 2.33 -16.65 6.93
CA ASP A 70 2.35 -17.85 7.79
C ASP A 70 3.72 -18.09 8.44
N ASN A 71 4.78 -17.83 7.70
CA ASN A 71 6.15 -18.23 8.03
C ASN A 71 7.04 -17.08 8.53
N HIS A 72 6.58 -15.82 8.52
CA HIS A 72 7.43 -14.70 8.92
C HIS A 72 7.42 -14.49 10.45
N PRO A 73 8.57 -14.50 11.13
CA PRO A 73 8.62 -14.43 12.60
C PRO A 73 8.10 -13.09 13.17
N LEU A 74 8.18 -12.01 12.39
CA LEU A 74 7.79 -10.65 12.80
C LEU A 74 6.50 -10.13 12.14
N TYR A 75 6.01 -10.77 11.07
CA TYR A 75 4.92 -10.26 10.21
C TYR A 75 3.76 -11.26 10.14
N LYS A 76 3.37 -11.74 11.32
CA LYS A 76 2.26 -12.65 11.49
C LYS A 76 1.41 -12.25 12.67
N HIS A 77 0.09 -12.40 12.54
CA HIS A 77 -0.82 -12.41 13.68
C HIS A 77 -0.50 -13.59 14.62
N GLY A 78 -0.29 -13.31 15.92
CA GLY A 78 -0.16 -14.39 16.90
C GLY A 78 0.28 -13.99 18.30
N LYS A 79 0.13 -14.93 19.26
CA LYS A 79 0.38 -14.75 20.71
C LYS A 79 1.84 -14.41 21.09
N ARG A 80 2.79 -14.53 20.15
CA ARG A 80 4.23 -14.25 20.38
C ARG A 80 4.82 -13.22 19.39
N GLY A 81 3.98 -12.57 18.56
CA GLY A 81 4.39 -11.58 17.54
C GLY A 81 3.77 -10.19 17.78
N ARG A 82 3.97 -9.25 16.85
CA ARG A 82 3.19 -8.00 16.82
C ARG A 82 1.71 -8.35 16.62
N LYS A 83 0.82 -7.54 17.21
CA LYS A 83 -0.63 -7.73 17.07
C LYS A 83 -1.11 -7.64 15.62
N GLN A 84 -0.34 -6.98 14.73
CA GLN A 84 -0.71 -6.69 13.35
C GLN A 84 0.54 -6.69 12.46
N SER A 85 0.41 -7.14 11.21
CA SER A 85 1.49 -7.10 10.23
C SER A 85 1.78 -5.65 9.81
N PRO A 86 3.06 -5.24 9.71
CA PRO A 86 3.43 -3.93 9.19
C PRO A 86 3.49 -3.90 7.65
N VAL A 87 3.14 -4.99 6.97
CA VAL A 87 3.23 -5.11 5.51
C VAL A 87 1.89 -4.74 4.87
N HIS A 88 1.96 -3.83 3.90
CA HIS A 88 0.80 -3.32 3.16
C HIS A 88 1.05 -3.43 1.66
N ILE A 89 0.04 -3.05 0.88
CA ILE A 89 0.12 -3.03 -0.58
C ILE A 89 0.19 -1.58 -1.06
N PHE A 90 1.23 -1.26 -1.83
CA PHE A 90 1.35 -0.01 -2.56
C PHE A 90 0.94 -0.20 -4.02
N THR A 91 0.15 0.71 -4.58
CA THR A 91 -0.38 0.55 -5.94
C THR A 91 -0.64 1.87 -6.65
N ASN A 92 -0.50 1.89 -7.97
CA ASN A 92 -0.97 2.99 -8.84
C ASN A 92 -2.43 2.81 -9.30
N LEU A 93 -3.13 1.80 -8.80
CA LEU A 93 -4.57 1.64 -9.01
C LEU A 93 -5.36 2.58 -8.11
N SER A 94 -6.55 2.97 -8.57
CA SER A 94 -7.48 3.74 -7.74
C SER A 94 -7.87 2.92 -6.50
N PRO A 95 -7.62 3.43 -5.27
CA PRO A 95 -7.84 2.64 -4.05
C PRO A 95 -9.31 2.32 -3.80
N GLY A 96 -10.24 3.13 -4.32
CA GLY A 96 -11.69 2.86 -4.26
C GLY A 96 -12.13 1.70 -5.15
N SER A 97 -11.31 1.30 -6.13
CA SER A 97 -11.58 0.16 -7.00
C SER A 97 -11.17 -1.19 -6.39
N ILE A 98 -10.43 -1.18 -5.28
CA ILE A 98 -9.95 -2.38 -4.59
C ILE A 98 -10.79 -2.61 -3.34
N VAL A 99 -11.71 -3.57 -3.43
CA VAL A 99 -12.59 -3.96 -2.33
C VAL A 99 -11.82 -4.83 -1.34
N LEU A 100 -11.83 -4.44 -0.06
CA LEU A 100 -11.25 -5.24 1.03
C LEU A 100 -12.32 -6.06 1.75
N PRO A 101 -11.99 -7.27 2.25
CA PRO A 101 -12.95 -8.20 2.85
C PRO A 101 -13.59 -7.65 4.12
N ALA A 102 -14.92 -7.55 4.15
CA ALA A 102 -15.64 -7.02 5.30
C ALA A 102 -15.60 -7.99 6.49
N GLU A 103 -15.57 -9.29 6.20
CA GLU A 103 -15.43 -10.39 7.14
C GLU A 103 -14.11 -10.37 7.92
N GLU A 104 -13.07 -9.72 7.39
CA GLU A 104 -11.79 -9.48 8.06
C GLU A 104 -11.75 -8.12 8.80
N GLY A 105 -12.87 -7.40 8.85
CA GLY A 105 -12.98 -6.14 9.60
C GLY A 105 -12.61 -4.89 8.82
N TYR A 106 -12.71 -4.90 7.48
CA TYR A 106 -12.53 -3.70 6.65
C TYR A 106 -13.88 -3.06 6.30
N ARG A 107 -13.86 -1.75 6.06
CA ARG A 107 -15.03 -0.95 5.63
C ARG A 107 -14.65 0.10 4.62
N PHE A 108 -15.62 0.55 3.82
CA PHE A 108 -15.40 1.68 2.92
C PHE A 108 -15.45 3.02 3.68
N CYS A 109 -14.50 3.92 3.43
CA CYS A 109 -14.54 5.31 3.87
C CYS A 109 -15.06 6.18 2.71
N PRO A 110 -16.26 6.78 2.83
CA PRO A 110 -16.83 7.59 1.75
C PRO A 110 -16.12 8.94 1.55
N VAL A 111 -15.42 9.46 2.56
CA VAL A 111 -14.67 10.71 2.43
C VAL A 111 -13.38 10.48 1.66
N CYS A 112 -12.59 9.48 2.06
CA CYS A 112 -11.34 9.13 1.41
C CYS A 112 -11.51 8.32 0.10
N GLN A 113 -12.73 7.83 -0.18
CA GLN A 113 -13.03 6.95 -1.32
C GLN A 113 -12.11 5.73 -1.39
N ARG A 114 -11.85 5.09 -0.24
CA ARG A 114 -11.01 3.88 -0.12
C ARG A 114 -11.49 2.96 0.99
N TYR A 115 -11.14 1.68 0.92
CA TYR A 115 -11.36 0.73 2.00
C TYR A 115 -10.29 0.88 3.09
N VAL A 116 -10.73 0.83 4.34
CA VAL A 116 -9.90 1.02 5.55
C VAL A 116 -10.27 0.00 6.61
N SER A 117 -9.36 -0.28 7.54
CA SER A 117 -9.67 -1.06 8.74
C SER A 117 -10.80 -0.39 9.53
N ALA A 118 -11.69 -1.18 10.14
CA ALA A 118 -12.78 -0.68 10.97
C ALA A 118 -12.27 0.32 12.05
N GLU A 119 -11.14 0.02 12.67
CA GLU A 119 -10.49 0.82 13.72
C GLU A 119 -9.80 2.09 13.20
N ASN A 120 -9.56 2.20 11.89
CA ASN A 120 -8.95 3.37 11.27
C ASN A 120 -10.00 4.48 11.05
N GLN A 121 -10.21 5.30 12.08
CA GLN A 121 -11.14 6.43 12.02
C GLN A 121 -10.62 7.54 11.10
N HIS A 122 -11.52 8.09 10.27
CA HIS A 122 -11.21 9.28 9.49
C HIS A 122 -10.96 10.46 10.43
N CYS A 123 -9.89 11.21 10.19
CA CYS A 123 -9.62 12.46 10.90
C CYS A 123 -10.08 13.64 10.04
N ASP A 124 -11.11 14.35 10.49
CA ASP A 124 -11.65 15.51 9.75
C ASP A 124 -10.64 16.66 9.63
N LEU A 125 -9.71 16.80 10.58
CA LEU A 125 -8.67 17.83 10.57
C LEU A 125 -7.57 17.54 9.55
N CYS A 126 -7.17 16.27 9.41
CA CYS A 126 -6.21 15.85 8.39
C CYS A 126 -6.87 15.52 7.04
N ASN A 127 -8.21 15.43 7.01
CA ASN A 127 -8.99 14.91 5.90
C ASN A 127 -8.48 13.54 5.38
N SER A 128 -8.14 12.63 6.29
CA SER A 128 -7.52 11.35 5.95
C SER A 128 -7.75 10.28 7.02
N CYS A 129 -7.77 9.01 6.59
CA CYS A 129 -7.69 7.84 7.47
C CYS A 129 -6.22 7.47 7.63
N THR A 130 -5.61 7.93 8.73
CA THR A 130 -4.15 7.98 8.91
C THR A 130 -3.57 6.86 9.76
N SER A 131 -4.38 6.00 10.38
CA SER A 131 -3.86 4.86 11.13
C SER A 131 -3.22 3.85 10.18
N LYS A 132 -1.97 3.46 10.48
CA LYS A 132 -1.21 2.48 9.68
C LYS A 132 -0.94 1.18 10.42
N ASP A 133 -1.07 1.18 11.74
CA ASP A 133 -0.82 0.01 12.61
C ASP A 133 -2.12 -0.51 13.25
N GLY A 134 -3.26 -0.15 12.65
CA GLY A 134 -4.63 -0.52 13.02
C GLY A 134 -5.02 -0.18 14.46
N ARG A 135 -4.30 0.74 15.10
CA ARG A 135 -4.71 1.37 16.37
C ARG A 135 -5.44 2.66 16.09
N ARG A 136 -6.18 3.17 17.08
CA ARG A 136 -6.76 4.52 16.97
C ARG A 136 -5.64 5.56 16.90
N TRP A 137 -5.58 6.29 15.79
CA TRP A 137 -4.65 7.41 15.63
C TRP A 137 -5.20 8.66 16.32
N THR A 138 -4.33 9.52 16.85
CA THR A 138 -4.69 10.78 17.49
C THR A 138 -4.03 11.93 16.76
N HIS A 139 -4.84 12.92 16.37
CA HIS A 139 -4.37 14.13 15.71
C HIS A 139 -3.56 15.00 16.67
N CYS A 140 -2.44 15.54 16.18
CA CYS A 140 -1.66 16.56 16.88
C CYS A 140 -1.90 17.90 16.21
N ASN A 141 -2.43 18.89 16.94
CA ASN A 141 -2.71 20.22 16.37
C ASN A 141 -1.44 21.04 16.03
N LEU A 142 -0.25 20.54 16.39
CA LEU A 142 1.03 21.23 16.18
C LEU A 142 1.84 20.67 15.00
N CYS A 143 1.52 19.45 14.54
CA CYS A 143 2.28 18.71 13.52
C CYS A 143 1.40 18.42 12.31
#